data_AF-A0A9W7YUN9-F1
#
_entry.id   AF-A0A9W7YUN9-F1
#
_cell.length_a   1.000
_cell.length_b   1.000
_cell.length_c   1.000
_cell.angle_alpha   90.00
_cell.angle_beta   90.00
_cell.angle_gamma   90.00
#
_symmetry.space_group_name_H-M   'P 1'
#
loop_
_entity.id
_entity.type
_entity.pdbx_description
1 polymer ?
#
loop_
_entity_poly.entity_id
_entity_poly.type
_entity_poly.pdbx_seq_one_letter_code
_entity_poly.pdbx_strand_id
1 'polypeptide(L)'
;MPIGSMATMMALFGTGAVVMRGAGCTINDMWDVDFDKKVERTKTRPIASGLVTRPKALAFLGVQLSAGLAVLLQMNPYTIFFCFGSMPFVIMYPFMKRITYWPQLFLGLAYNWGALAGWSAVAGSIDWTVALPLYAAGVSWTLVYDTVYGHQDKRDDIAAGVKSTSLLFGDNTKTVLSGFSAATISLMCLSGYMNGQGLPFFLTVAGAGSAHLLWQLKSVDINNPSVCWRIFKSNAWFGAIIFSAILADLAYDRITSSNDTEEQPSL
;
A
#
# COMPACT_ATOMS: atom_id res chain seq x y z
N MET A 1 -1.00 1.07 -24.66
CA MET A 1 -2.15 1.92 -24.31
C MET A 1 -1.86 3.36 -24.72
N PRO A 2 -2.82 4.10 -25.33
CA PRO A 2 -2.65 5.53 -25.62
C PRO A 2 -2.41 6.37 -24.37
N ILE A 3 -1.64 7.46 -24.48
CA ILE A 3 -1.27 8.34 -23.35
C ILE A 3 -2.53 8.91 -22.65
N GLY A 4 -3.55 9.32 -23.41
CA GLY A 4 -4.79 9.84 -22.83
C GLY A 4 -5.54 8.83 -21.96
N SER A 5 -5.60 7.57 -22.39
CA SER A 5 -6.19 6.49 -21.61
C SER A 5 -5.37 6.19 -20.34
N MET A 6 -4.04 6.21 -20.44
CA MET A 6 -3.15 6.05 -19.30
C MET A 6 -3.35 7.16 -18.26
N ALA A 7 -3.38 8.42 -18.70
CA ALA A 7 -3.63 9.56 -17.83
C ALA A 7 -5.00 9.48 -17.14
N THR A 8 -6.03 9.06 -17.88
CA THR A 8 -7.38 8.84 -17.33
C THR A 8 -7.37 7.78 -16.23
N MET A 9 -6.73 6.63 -16.49
CA MET A 9 -6.60 5.56 -15.49
C MET A 9 -5.82 6.01 -14.26
N MET A 10 -4.70 6.73 -14.44
CA MET A 10 -3.94 7.30 -13.33
C MET A 10 -4.77 8.28 -12.49
N ALA A 11 -5.58 9.13 -13.13
CA ALA A 11 -6.46 10.07 -12.44
C ALA A 11 -7.57 9.34 -11.66
N LEU A 12 -8.18 8.30 -12.26
CA LEU A 12 -9.20 7.49 -11.61
C LEU A 12 -8.64 6.72 -10.41
N PHE A 13 -7.52 6.02 -10.58
CA PHE A 13 -6.86 5.30 -9.48
C PHE A 13 -6.32 6.23 -8.40
N GLY A 14 -5.77 7.39 -8.77
CA GLY A 14 -5.32 8.41 -7.82
C GLY A 14 -6.47 8.97 -6.98
N THR A 15 -7.58 9.32 -7.63
CA THR A 15 -8.80 9.79 -6.95
C THR A 15 -9.38 8.70 -6.06
N GLY A 16 -9.52 7.48 -6.59
CA GLY A 16 -9.99 6.33 -5.85
C GLY A 16 -9.13 6.02 -4.63
N ALA A 17 -7.81 6.07 -4.75
CA ALA A 17 -6.89 5.85 -3.65
C ALA A 17 -7.06 6.88 -2.53
N VAL A 18 -7.19 8.18 -2.85
CA VAL A 18 -7.41 9.24 -1.85
C VAL A 18 -8.74 9.05 -1.13
N VAL A 19 -9.82 8.84 -1.90
CA VAL A 19 -11.18 8.70 -1.35
C VAL A 19 -11.30 7.43 -0.50
N MET A 20 -10.81 6.29 -0.99
CA MET A 20 -10.91 5.01 -0.29
C MET A 20 -9.96 4.93 0.91
N ARG A 21 -8.78 5.58 0.87
CA ARG A 21 -7.95 5.76 2.07
C ARG A 21 -8.72 6.53 3.14
N GLY A 22 -9.39 7.61 2.76
CA GLY A 22 -10.24 8.39 3.65
C GLY A 22 -11.40 7.57 4.24
N ALA A 23 -12.08 6.76 3.42
CA ALA A 23 -13.16 5.87 3.87
C ALA A 23 -12.64 4.85 4.90
N GLY A 24 -11.51 4.21 4.61
CA GLY A 24 -10.85 3.26 5.52
C GLY A 24 -10.48 3.91 6.86
N CYS A 25 -9.92 5.11 6.84
CA CYS A 25 -9.62 5.87 8.07
C CYS A 25 -10.90 6.22 8.86
N THR A 26 -11.99 6.61 8.18
CA THR A 26 -13.27 6.91 8.85
C THR A 26 -13.88 5.67 9.49
N ILE A 27 -13.83 4.51 8.81
CA ILE A 27 -14.24 3.22 9.39
C ILE A 27 -13.39 2.89 10.62
N ASN A 28 -12.07 3.04 10.50
CA ASN A 28 -11.14 2.76 11.59
C ASN A 28 -11.44 3.64 12.81
N ASP A 29 -11.56 4.95 12.63
CA ASP A 29 -11.87 5.89 13.72
C ASP A 29 -13.23 5.60 14.37
N MET A 30 -14.23 5.13 13.61
CA MET A 30 -15.53 4.75 14.18
C MET A 30 -15.49 3.47 15.02
N TRP A 31 -14.66 2.50 14.64
CA TRP A 31 -14.56 1.20 15.32
C TRP A 31 -13.53 1.21 16.45
N ASP A 32 -12.59 2.15 16.41
CA ASP A 32 -11.48 2.27 17.35
C ASP A 32 -11.71 3.27 18.45
N VAL A 33 -12.87 3.93 18.51
CA VAL A 33 -13.21 4.97 19.49
C VAL A 33 -12.77 4.64 20.92
N ASP A 34 -13.04 3.42 21.40
CA ASP A 34 -12.75 3.03 22.78
C ASP A 34 -11.26 2.76 23.03
N PHE A 35 -10.52 2.37 21.99
CA PHE A 35 -9.06 2.25 22.03
C PHE A 35 -8.40 3.60 21.90
N ASP A 36 -8.87 4.42 20.95
CA ASP A 36 -8.31 5.73 20.67
C ASP A 36 -8.39 6.66 21.88
N LYS A 37 -9.46 6.56 22.69
CA LYS A 37 -9.56 7.29 23.97
C LYS A 37 -8.49 6.92 25.01
N LYS A 38 -7.85 5.76 24.88
CA LYS A 38 -6.85 5.24 25.84
C LYS A 38 -5.41 5.48 25.42
N VAL A 39 -5.18 5.93 24.18
CA VAL A 39 -3.84 6.16 23.62
C VAL A 39 -3.58 7.66 23.54
N GLU A 40 -2.44 8.12 24.06
CA GLU A 40 -2.15 9.57 24.22
C GLU A 40 -2.19 10.30 22.87
N ARG A 41 -1.67 9.66 21.83
CA ARG A 41 -1.61 10.20 20.46
C ARG A 41 -2.97 10.28 19.79
N THR A 42 -3.91 9.39 20.09
CA THR A 42 -5.16 9.25 19.32
C THR A 42 -6.41 9.68 20.08
N LYS A 43 -6.30 10.00 21.38
CA LYS A 43 -7.43 10.53 22.18
C LYS A 43 -8.02 11.83 21.63
N THR A 44 -7.24 12.60 20.87
CA THR A 44 -7.65 13.86 20.24
C THR A 44 -8.30 13.67 18.87
N ARG A 45 -8.40 12.44 18.35
CA ARG A 45 -9.05 12.19 17.05
C ARG A 45 -10.51 12.67 17.07
N PRO A 46 -11.09 13.08 15.91
CA PRO A 46 -12.39 13.76 15.89
C PRO A 46 -13.54 12.97 16.50
N ILE A 47 -13.58 11.65 16.28
CA ILE A 47 -14.64 10.80 16.84
C ILE A 47 -14.35 10.44 18.31
N ALA A 48 -13.09 10.14 18.65
CA ALA A 48 -12.66 9.80 20.01
C ALA A 48 -12.88 10.95 21.01
N SER A 49 -12.56 12.19 20.59
CA SER A 49 -12.74 13.42 21.37
C SER A 49 -14.18 13.94 21.40
N GLY A 50 -15.08 13.39 20.58
CA GLY A 50 -16.47 13.84 20.48
C GLY A 50 -16.70 15.07 19.59
N LEU A 51 -15.67 15.60 18.92
CA LEU A 51 -15.80 16.70 17.95
C LEU A 51 -16.73 16.32 16.78
N VAL A 52 -16.75 15.04 16.38
CA VAL A 52 -17.62 14.49 15.34
C VAL A 52 -18.48 13.37 15.92
N THR A 53 -19.80 13.54 15.85
CA THR A 53 -20.77 12.51 16.26
C THR A 53 -20.81 11.34 15.28
N ARG A 54 -21.14 10.12 15.74
CA ARG A 54 -21.27 8.93 14.89
C ARG A 54 -22.17 9.11 13.65
N PRO A 55 -23.35 9.76 13.71
CA PRO A 55 -24.17 9.98 12.50
C PRO A 55 -23.48 10.85 11.45
N LYS A 56 -22.75 11.90 11.86
CA LYS A 56 -21.95 12.74 10.95
C LYS A 56 -20.80 11.95 10.32
N ALA A 57 -20.13 11.10 11.08
CA ALA A 57 -19.09 10.22 10.56
C ALA A 57 -19.65 9.21 9.54
N LEU A 58 -20.83 8.65 9.80
CA LEU A 58 -21.52 7.75 8.87
C LEU A 58 -21.94 8.45 7.57
N ALA A 59 -22.45 9.69 7.67
CA ALA A 59 -22.77 10.50 6.49
C ALA A 59 -21.52 10.80 5.66
N PHE A 60 -20.41 11.18 6.30
CA PHE A 60 -19.13 11.41 5.63
C PHE A 60 -18.59 10.13 4.95
N LEU A 61 -18.67 8.99 5.63
CA LEU A 61 -18.35 7.70 5.05
C LEU A 61 -19.23 7.40 3.83
N GLY A 62 -20.54 7.67 3.90
CA GLY A 62 -21.46 7.49 2.77
C GLY A 62 -21.05 8.31 1.54
N VAL A 63 -20.60 9.55 1.72
CA VAL A 63 -20.06 10.40 0.65
C VAL A 63 -18.79 9.79 0.05
N GLN A 64 -17.85 9.36 0.89
CA GLN A 64 -16.60 8.75 0.44
C GLN A 64 -16.86 7.44 -0.33
N LEU A 65 -17.72 6.56 0.19
CA LEU A 65 -18.06 5.30 -0.48
C LEU A 65 -18.82 5.54 -1.79
N SER A 66 -19.68 6.55 -1.85
CA SER A 66 -20.38 6.92 -3.09
C SER A 66 -19.41 7.44 -4.16
N ALA A 67 -18.44 8.26 -3.77
CA ALA A 67 -17.38 8.73 -4.68
C ALA A 67 -16.46 7.58 -5.11
N GLY A 68 -16.10 6.68 -4.20
CA GLY A 68 -15.33 5.47 -4.51
C GLY A 68 -16.08 4.54 -5.49
N LEU A 69 -17.39 4.35 -5.29
CA LEU A 69 -18.25 3.60 -6.19
C LEU A 69 -18.33 4.26 -7.58
N ALA A 70 -18.45 5.59 -7.65
CA ALA A 70 -18.46 6.31 -8.92
C ALA A 70 -17.14 6.14 -9.70
N VAL A 71 -16.00 6.05 -9.02
CA VAL A 71 -14.71 5.67 -9.64
C VAL A 71 -14.74 4.21 -10.10
N LEU A 72 -15.21 3.29 -9.26
CA LEU A 72 -15.25 1.86 -9.58
C LEU A 72 -16.13 1.54 -10.79
N LEU A 73 -17.29 2.20 -10.90
CA LEU A 73 -18.24 2.01 -12.01
C LEU A 73 -17.71 2.50 -13.37
N GLN A 74 -16.59 3.23 -13.39
CA GLN A 74 -15.89 3.61 -14.62
C GLN A 74 -14.90 2.54 -15.10
N MET A 75 -14.73 1.45 -14.33
CA MET A 75 -13.86 0.32 -14.68
C MET A 75 -14.60 -0.71 -15.52
N ASN A 76 -13.84 -1.65 -16.11
CA ASN A 76 -14.45 -2.77 -16.82
C ASN A 76 -15.19 -3.72 -15.84
N PRO A 77 -16.16 -4.53 -16.32
CA PRO A 77 -16.96 -5.41 -15.48
C PRO A 77 -16.13 -6.38 -14.65
N TYR A 78 -15.05 -6.94 -15.22
CA TYR A 78 -14.16 -7.87 -14.50
C TYR A 78 -13.58 -7.19 -13.25
N THR A 79 -13.04 -5.98 -13.38
CA THR A 79 -12.49 -5.21 -12.26
C THR A 79 -13.54 -4.86 -11.22
N ILE A 80 -14.76 -4.50 -11.64
CA ILE A 80 -15.86 -4.19 -10.72
C ILE A 80 -16.15 -5.41 -9.82
N PHE A 81 -16.40 -6.58 -10.42
CA PHE A 81 -16.66 -7.80 -9.66
C PHE A 81 -15.45 -8.22 -8.81
N PHE A 82 -14.23 -8.10 -9.36
CA PHE A 82 -13.01 -8.45 -8.66
C PHE A 82 -12.77 -7.57 -7.41
N CYS A 83 -13.08 -6.27 -7.47
CA CYS A 83 -12.90 -5.36 -6.33
C CYS A 83 -13.84 -5.69 -5.16
N PHE A 84 -15.03 -6.25 -5.41
CA PHE A 84 -15.89 -6.75 -4.33
C PHE A 84 -15.22 -7.88 -3.53
N GLY A 85 -14.29 -8.63 -4.14
CA GLY A 85 -13.49 -9.64 -3.46
C GLY A 85 -12.56 -9.08 -2.36
N SER A 86 -12.29 -7.77 -2.35
CA SER A 86 -11.51 -7.13 -1.28
C SER A 86 -12.30 -6.92 0.02
N MET A 87 -13.64 -6.90 -0.05
CA MET A 87 -14.52 -6.54 1.06
C MET A 87 -14.32 -7.39 2.32
N PRO A 88 -14.12 -8.72 2.25
CA PRO A 88 -13.80 -9.51 3.43
C PRO A 88 -12.57 -8.99 4.18
N PHE A 89 -11.49 -8.62 3.48
CA PHE A 89 -10.27 -8.12 4.12
C PHE A 89 -10.48 -6.74 4.74
N VAL A 90 -11.21 -5.85 4.05
CA VAL A 90 -11.55 -4.51 4.56
C VAL A 90 -12.37 -4.59 5.84
N ILE A 91 -13.36 -5.49 5.88
CA ILE A 91 -14.23 -5.70 7.05
C ILE A 91 -13.47 -6.39 8.19
N MET A 92 -12.63 -7.37 7.89
CA MET A 92 -11.89 -8.12 8.90
C MET A 92 -10.79 -7.27 9.57
N TYR A 93 -10.06 -6.46 8.81
CA TYR A 93 -8.86 -5.76 9.28
C TYR A 93 -9.02 -5.06 10.64
N PRO A 94 -10.04 -4.21 10.88
CA PRO A 94 -10.14 -3.49 12.15
C PRO A 94 -10.39 -4.41 13.37
N PHE A 95 -10.93 -5.61 13.16
CA PHE A 95 -11.11 -6.61 14.22
C PHE A 95 -9.82 -7.36 14.54
N MET A 96 -8.89 -7.46 13.59
CA MET A 96 -7.72 -8.34 13.73
C MET A 96 -6.81 -7.96 14.88
N LYS A 97 -6.72 -6.67 15.23
CA LYS A 97 -5.94 -6.21 16.39
C LYS A 97 -6.46 -6.72 17.74
N ARG A 98 -7.69 -7.26 17.78
CA ARG A 98 -8.29 -7.88 18.97
C ARG A 98 -8.02 -9.39 19.02
N ILE A 99 -7.86 -10.02 17.86
CA ILE A 99 -7.86 -11.48 17.72
C ILE A 99 -6.42 -12.00 17.56
N THR A 100 -5.61 -11.36 16.73
CA THR A 100 -4.28 -11.82 16.33
C THR A 100 -3.21 -10.74 16.49
N TYR A 101 -1.95 -11.15 16.59
CA TYR A 101 -0.78 -10.27 16.52
C TYR A 101 -0.37 -9.89 15.10
N TRP A 102 -1.14 -10.29 14.08
CA TRP A 102 -0.87 -10.01 12.67
C TRP A 102 -1.86 -9.02 12.00
N PRO A 103 -2.41 -7.98 12.64
CA PRO A 103 -3.34 -7.08 11.96
C PRO A 103 -2.70 -6.37 10.75
N GLN A 104 -1.40 -6.13 10.78
CA GLN A 104 -0.62 -5.56 9.67
C GLN A 104 -0.66 -6.43 8.40
N LEU A 105 -0.79 -7.76 8.54
CA LEU A 105 -0.93 -8.65 7.39
C LEU A 105 -2.27 -8.42 6.69
N PHE A 106 -3.36 -8.35 7.46
CA PHE A 106 -4.70 -8.08 6.92
C PHE A 106 -4.83 -6.68 6.34
N LEU A 107 -4.15 -5.70 6.96
CA LEU A 107 -3.97 -4.37 6.37
C LEU A 107 -3.29 -4.48 5.01
N GLY A 108 -2.17 -5.20 4.93
CA GLY A 108 -1.44 -5.44 3.68
C GLY A 108 -2.32 -6.08 2.61
N LEU A 109 -3.09 -7.11 2.96
CA LEU A 109 -4.01 -7.77 2.02
C LEU A 109 -5.08 -6.80 1.49
N ALA A 110 -5.69 -6.00 2.36
CA ALA A 110 -6.69 -5.02 1.95
C ALA A 110 -6.08 -3.89 1.09
N TYR A 111 -4.93 -3.34 1.49
CA TYR A 111 -4.31 -2.19 0.82
C TYR A 111 -3.77 -2.50 -0.56
N ASN A 112 -3.11 -3.65 -0.70
CA ASN A 112 -2.43 -3.97 -1.94
C ASN A 112 -3.39 -4.51 -3.01
N TRP A 113 -4.67 -4.69 -2.68
CA TRP A 113 -5.71 -5.03 -3.65
C TRP A 113 -5.79 -3.99 -4.78
N GLY A 114 -5.41 -2.74 -4.50
CA GLY A 114 -5.29 -1.68 -5.51
C GLY A 114 -4.34 -2.02 -6.67
N ALA A 115 -3.27 -2.78 -6.43
CA ALA A 115 -2.34 -3.21 -7.48
C ALA A 115 -3.02 -4.22 -8.44
N LEU A 116 -3.78 -5.17 -7.89
CA LEU A 116 -4.55 -6.14 -8.67
C LEU A 116 -5.70 -5.46 -9.43
N ALA A 117 -6.38 -4.51 -8.78
CA ALA A 117 -7.39 -3.68 -9.42
C ALA A 117 -6.81 -2.88 -10.59
N GLY A 118 -5.63 -2.27 -10.41
CA GLY A 118 -4.90 -1.53 -11.45
C GLY A 118 -4.61 -2.38 -12.69
N TRP A 119 -4.07 -3.59 -12.47
CA TRP A 119 -3.83 -4.55 -13.56
C TRP A 119 -5.12 -4.92 -14.28
N SER A 120 -6.13 -5.37 -13.53
CA SER A 120 -7.39 -5.84 -14.10
C SER A 120 -8.14 -4.74 -14.84
N ALA A 121 -8.04 -3.47 -14.40
CA ALA A 121 -8.71 -2.33 -15.02
C ALA A 121 -8.23 -2.11 -16.45
N VAL A 122 -6.94 -2.36 -16.67
CA VAL A 122 -6.26 -2.21 -17.97
C VAL A 122 -6.41 -3.46 -18.83
N ALA A 123 -6.17 -4.64 -18.26
CA ALA A 123 -6.09 -5.91 -19.01
C ALA A 123 -7.45 -6.61 -19.19
N GLY A 124 -8.47 -6.27 -18.39
CA GLY A 124 -9.76 -6.97 -18.36
C GLY A 124 -9.70 -8.39 -17.78
N SER A 125 -8.55 -8.78 -17.24
CA SER A 125 -8.26 -10.06 -16.60
C SER A 125 -7.06 -9.90 -15.67
N ILE A 126 -6.66 -10.95 -14.94
CA ILE A 126 -5.42 -10.94 -14.14
C ILE A 126 -4.50 -12.06 -14.63
N ASP A 127 -3.29 -11.68 -15.01
CA ASP A 127 -2.19 -12.64 -15.13
C ASP A 127 -1.57 -12.83 -13.76
N TRP A 128 -1.91 -13.95 -13.12
CA TRP A 128 -1.44 -14.26 -11.78
C TRP A 128 0.06 -14.50 -11.70
N THR A 129 0.73 -14.84 -12.80
CA THR A 129 2.19 -15.04 -12.81
C THR A 129 2.92 -13.72 -12.55
N VAL A 130 2.37 -12.61 -13.02
CA VAL A 130 2.89 -11.25 -12.80
C VAL A 130 2.28 -10.61 -11.55
N ALA A 131 0.97 -10.68 -11.41
CA ALA A 131 0.22 -9.91 -10.43
C ALA A 131 0.36 -10.47 -9.00
N LEU A 132 0.48 -11.79 -8.83
CA LEU A 132 0.61 -12.39 -7.50
C LEU A 132 1.94 -12.02 -6.82
N PRO A 133 3.12 -12.10 -7.48
CA PRO A 133 4.35 -11.59 -6.88
C PRO A 133 4.28 -10.11 -6.54
N LEU A 134 3.69 -9.27 -7.41
CA LEU A 134 3.53 -7.83 -7.15
C LEU A 134 2.68 -7.59 -5.89
N TYR A 135 1.54 -8.27 -5.80
CA TYR A 135 0.65 -8.17 -4.65
C TYR A 135 1.33 -8.64 -3.35
N ALA A 136 2.00 -9.80 -3.38
CA ALA A 136 2.74 -10.34 -2.24
C ALA A 136 3.91 -9.43 -1.83
N ALA A 137 4.57 -8.77 -2.78
CA ALA A 137 5.60 -7.77 -2.51
C ALA A 137 5.02 -6.57 -1.76
N GLY A 138 3.88 -6.04 -2.20
CA GLY A 138 3.19 -4.94 -1.55
C GLY A 138 2.71 -5.29 -0.13
N VAL A 139 2.19 -6.51 0.06
CA VAL A 139 1.81 -7.02 1.40
C VAL A 139 3.04 -7.09 2.31
N SER A 140 4.16 -7.61 1.81
CA SER A 140 5.43 -7.68 2.54
C SER A 140 5.94 -6.28 2.90
N TRP A 141 5.87 -5.33 1.96
CA TRP A 141 6.24 -3.95 2.20
C TRP A 141 5.35 -3.28 3.25
N THR A 142 4.05 -3.60 3.25
CA THR A 142 3.10 -3.13 4.27
C THR A 142 3.47 -3.63 5.65
N LEU A 143 3.88 -4.90 5.76
CA LEU A 143 4.43 -5.44 7.01
C LEU A 143 5.68 -4.68 7.45
N VAL A 144 6.55 -4.24 6.53
CA VAL A 144 7.73 -3.43 6.88
C VAL A 144 7.31 -2.09 7.49
N TYR A 145 6.61 -1.24 6.73
CA TYR A 145 6.37 0.12 7.19
C TYR A 145 5.36 0.20 8.33
N ASP A 146 4.34 -0.65 8.34
CA ASP A 146 3.26 -0.56 9.33
C ASP A 146 3.66 -1.18 10.67
N THR A 147 4.58 -2.15 10.66
CA THR A 147 5.23 -2.62 11.90
C THR A 147 6.09 -1.52 12.51
N VAL A 148 6.86 -0.76 11.70
CA VAL A 148 7.61 0.40 12.20
C VAL A 148 6.66 1.46 12.76
N TYR A 149 5.55 1.74 12.07
CA TYR A 149 4.53 2.66 12.54
C TYR A 149 3.95 2.23 13.90
N GLY A 150 3.65 0.94 14.05
CA GLY A 150 3.12 0.37 15.29
C GLY A 150 4.07 0.38 16.48
N HIS A 151 5.37 0.67 16.31
CA HIS A 151 6.27 0.89 17.45
C HIS A 151 6.07 2.25 18.12
N GLN A 152 5.36 3.19 17.48
CA GLN A 152 5.05 4.50 18.08
C GLN A 152 4.16 4.39 19.32
N ASP A 153 3.17 3.51 19.26
CA ASP A 153 2.13 3.39 20.28
C ASP A 153 2.34 2.15 21.15
N LYS A 154 3.49 1.47 21.04
CA LYS A 154 3.78 0.17 21.69
C LYS A 154 3.41 0.14 23.18
N ARG A 155 3.72 1.21 23.93
CA ARG A 155 3.46 1.29 25.38
C ARG A 155 1.96 1.37 25.67
N ASP A 156 1.24 2.23 24.94
CA ASP A 156 -0.19 2.45 25.12
C ASP A 156 -0.99 1.24 24.60
N ASP A 157 -0.53 0.60 23.52
CA ASP A 157 -1.11 -0.61 22.96
C ASP A 157 -1.09 -1.78 23.95
N ILE A 158 0.03 -1.96 24.67
CA ILE A 158 0.14 -2.97 25.74
C ILE A 158 -0.89 -2.71 26.83
N ALA A 159 -0.98 -1.46 27.31
CA ALA A 159 -1.93 -1.08 28.34
C ALA A 159 -3.40 -1.22 27.89
N ALA A 160 -3.67 -1.00 26.60
CA ALA A 160 -4.99 -1.13 26.01
C ALA A 160 -5.35 -2.56 25.58
N GLY A 161 -4.41 -3.51 25.62
CA GLY A 161 -4.61 -4.89 25.17
C GLY A 161 -4.68 -5.05 23.65
N VAL A 162 -4.13 -4.10 22.90
CA VAL A 162 -4.06 -4.13 21.44
C VAL A 162 -2.93 -5.07 21.02
N LYS A 163 -3.18 -5.95 20.05
CA LYS A 163 -2.17 -6.86 19.49
C LYS A 163 -1.66 -6.31 18.15
N SER A 164 -0.36 -6.48 17.89
CA SER A 164 0.29 -5.97 16.68
C SER A 164 1.59 -6.71 16.37
N THR A 165 2.08 -6.61 15.14
CA THR A 165 3.39 -7.18 14.76
C THR A 165 4.55 -6.50 15.48
N SER A 166 4.42 -5.22 15.85
CA SER A 166 5.42 -4.50 16.64
C SER A 166 5.59 -5.12 18.03
N LEU A 167 4.49 -5.59 18.64
CA LEU A 167 4.52 -6.33 19.90
C LEU A 167 5.01 -7.76 19.72
N LEU A 168 4.59 -8.44 18.66
CA LEU A 168 4.99 -9.82 18.37
C LEU A 168 6.49 -9.96 18.13
N PHE A 169 7.05 -9.10 17.29
CA PHE A 169 8.47 -9.17 16.94
C PHE A 169 9.35 -8.55 18.01
N GLY A 170 8.84 -7.56 18.76
CA GLY A 170 9.57 -6.93 19.85
C GLY A 170 10.97 -6.49 19.42
N ASP A 171 12.00 -6.96 20.12
CA ASP A 171 13.39 -6.61 19.83
C ASP A 171 13.93 -7.25 18.55
N ASN A 172 13.31 -8.34 18.07
CA ASN A 172 13.64 -8.98 16.80
C ASN A 172 13.07 -8.24 15.57
N THR A 173 12.35 -7.13 15.77
CA THR A 173 11.71 -6.38 14.68
C THR A 173 12.65 -6.13 13.50
N LYS A 174 13.85 -5.60 13.73
CA LYS A 174 14.76 -5.27 12.61
C LYS A 174 15.14 -6.50 11.77
N THR A 175 15.35 -7.65 12.42
CA THR A 175 15.68 -8.93 11.76
C THR A 175 14.51 -9.48 10.97
N VAL A 176 13.30 -9.41 11.52
CA VAL A 176 12.10 -9.86 10.80
C VAL A 176 11.80 -8.93 9.61
N LEU A 177 11.93 -7.62 9.81
CA LEU A 177 11.68 -6.63 8.76
C LEU A 177 12.74 -6.66 7.65
N SER A 178 13.98 -7.11 7.92
CA SER A 178 14.95 -7.34 6.85
C SER A 178 14.52 -8.48 5.92
N GLY A 179 13.94 -9.55 6.47
CA GLY A 179 13.33 -10.63 5.70
C GLY A 179 12.17 -10.15 4.82
N PHE A 180 11.23 -9.38 5.37
CA PHE A 180 10.12 -8.80 4.58
C PHE A 180 10.60 -7.76 3.56
N SER A 181 11.66 -7.01 3.85
CA SER A 181 12.28 -6.07 2.91
C SER A 181 12.92 -6.82 1.73
N ALA A 182 13.66 -7.89 2.00
CA ALA A 182 14.21 -8.76 0.97
C ALA A 182 13.09 -9.38 0.11
N ALA A 183 12.05 -9.92 0.76
CA ALA A 183 10.88 -10.46 0.06
C ALA A 183 10.21 -9.41 -0.84
N THR A 184 10.06 -8.17 -0.36
CA THR A 184 9.50 -7.05 -1.15
C THR A 184 10.28 -6.85 -2.45
N ILE A 185 11.60 -6.68 -2.35
CA ILE A 185 12.45 -6.43 -3.53
C ILE A 185 12.46 -7.65 -4.46
N SER A 186 12.66 -8.86 -3.92
CA SER A 186 12.72 -10.08 -4.72
C SER A 186 11.41 -10.35 -5.47
N LEU A 187 10.26 -10.13 -4.82
CA LEU A 187 8.96 -10.35 -5.45
C LEU A 187 8.59 -9.24 -6.45
N MET A 188 9.01 -7.99 -6.23
CA MET A 188 8.89 -6.92 -7.24
C MET A 188 9.75 -7.22 -8.47
N CYS A 189 10.99 -7.65 -8.28
CA CYS A 189 11.86 -8.08 -9.37
C CYS A 189 11.29 -9.30 -10.10
N LEU A 190 10.74 -10.28 -9.37
CA LEU A 190 10.09 -11.44 -9.99
C LEU A 190 8.89 -11.01 -10.85
N SER A 191 8.03 -10.12 -10.34
CA SER A 191 6.91 -9.58 -11.11
C SER A 191 7.39 -8.86 -12.37
N GLY A 192 8.41 -8.01 -12.25
CA GLY A 192 9.01 -7.30 -13.39
C GLY A 192 9.58 -8.25 -14.43
N TYR A 193 10.28 -9.30 -13.99
CA TYR A 193 10.83 -10.33 -14.88
C TYR A 193 9.71 -11.10 -15.61
N MET A 194 8.66 -11.52 -14.89
CA MET A 194 7.50 -12.18 -15.50
C MET A 194 6.76 -11.26 -16.49
N ASN A 195 6.78 -9.96 -16.26
CA ASN A 195 6.18 -8.96 -17.14
C ASN A 195 7.12 -8.50 -18.28
N GLY A 196 8.34 -9.00 -18.35
CA GLY A 196 9.32 -8.59 -19.37
C GLY A 196 9.84 -7.16 -19.22
N GLN A 197 9.90 -6.62 -18.00
CA GLN A 197 10.51 -5.31 -17.72
C GLN A 197 12.01 -5.32 -18.03
N GLY A 198 12.55 -4.16 -18.38
CA GLY A 198 13.93 -3.96 -18.79
C GLY A 198 14.91 -3.65 -17.65
N LEU A 199 16.16 -3.38 -18.04
CA LEU A 199 17.24 -3.04 -17.12
C LEU A 199 16.95 -1.79 -16.25
N PRO A 200 16.37 -0.69 -16.77
CA PRO A 200 16.02 0.47 -15.96
C PRO A 200 15.12 0.13 -14.76
N PHE A 201 14.13 -0.73 -14.95
CA PHE A 201 13.27 -1.21 -13.87
C PHE A 201 14.11 -1.90 -12.77
N PHE A 202 14.93 -2.89 -13.15
CA PHE A 202 15.72 -3.66 -12.19
C PHE A 202 16.78 -2.83 -11.46
N LEU A 203 17.48 -1.92 -12.16
CA LEU A 203 18.45 -1.03 -11.51
C LEU A 203 17.78 -0.14 -10.46
N THR A 204 16.58 0.34 -10.75
CA THR A 204 15.86 1.22 -9.83
C THR A 204 15.27 0.44 -8.65
N VAL A 205 14.60 -0.68 -8.89
CA VAL A 205 14.01 -1.50 -7.82
C VAL A 205 15.08 -2.18 -6.97
N ALA A 206 15.99 -2.94 -7.58
CA ALA A 206 17.00 -3.70 -6.86
C ALA A 206 18.14 -2.81 -6.33
N GLY A 207 18.46 -1.70 -6.99
CA GLY A 207 19.45 -0.73 -6.54
C GLY A 207 18.86 0.29 -5.57
N ALA A 208 18.16 1.30 -6.10
CA ALA A 208 17.64 2.42 -5.29
C ALA A 208 16.59 1.97 -4.26
N GLY A 209 15.70 1.05 -4.62
CA GLY A 209 14.70 0.49 -3.71
C GLY A 209 15.34 -0.25 -2.53
N SER A 210 16.28 -1.16 -2.80
CA SER A 210 17.04 -1.84 -1.73
C SER A 210 17.82 -0.87 -0.86
N ALA A 211 18.50 0.12 -1.47
CA ALA A 211 19.26 1.12 -0.72
C ALA A 211 18.36 1.91 0.24
N HIS A 212 17.14 2.28 -0.20
CA HIS A 212 16.17 2.98 0.63
C HIS A 212 15.68 2.12 1.80
N LEU A 213 15.29 0.87 1.57
CA LEU A 213 14.86 -0.04 2.64
C LEU A 213 16.00 -0.34 3.63
N LEU A 214 17.22 -0.54 3.14
CA LEU A 214 18.40 -0.72 4.00
C LEU A 214 18.68 0.52 4.85
N TRP A 215 18.54 1.71 4.27
CA TRP A 215 18.64 2.96 5.02
C TRP A 215 17.57 3.05 6.11
N GLN A 216 16.31 2.68 5.82
CA GLN A 216 15.23 2.65 6.80
C GLN A 216 15.54 1.69 7.95
N LEU A 217 15.97 0.45 7.65
CA LEU A 217 16.30 -0.57 8.66
C LEU A 217 17.48 -0.17 9.54
N LYS A 218 18.50 0.49 8.98
CA LYS A 218 19.63 1.01 9.74
C LYS A 218 19.23 2.21 10.61
N SER A 219 18.38 3.08 10.09
CA SER A 219 18.01 4.35 10.72
C SER A 219 16.89 4.23 11.76
N VAL A 220 16.09 3.16 11.72
CA VAL A 220 14.96 3.01 12.64
C VAL A 220 15.45 2.72 14.06
N ASP A 221 14.91 3.47 15.01
CA ASP A 221 14.99 3.18 16.44
C ASP A 221 13.57 2.87 16.92
N ILE A 222 13.31 1.59 17.20
CA ILE A 222 11.98 1.08 17.58
C ILE A 222 11.52 1.57 18.96
N ASN A 223 12.43 2.16 19.75
CA ASN A 223 12.09 2.73 21.06
C ASN A 223 11.86 4.24 20.99
N ASN A 224 12.04 4.86 19.82
CA ASN A 224 11.84 6.28 19.60
C ASN A 224 10.66 6.53 18.64
N PRO A 225 9.48 6.91 19.17
CA PRO A 225 8.29 7.16 18.35
C PRO A 225 8.50 8.20 17.24
N SER A 226 9.27 9.26 17.50
CA SER A 226 9.52 10.30 16.50
C SER A 226 10.34 9.79 15.31
N VAL A 227 11.30 8.89 15.57
CA VAL A 227 12.09 8.23 14.53
C VAL A 227 11.22 7.23 13.78
N CYS A 228 10.40 6.44 14.47
CA CYS A 228 9.44 5.53 13.86
C CYS A 228 8.49 6.26 12.90
N TRP A 229 7.96 7.42 13.30
CA TRP A 229 7.14 8.28 12.44
C TRP A 229 7.89 8.76 11.19
N ARG A 230 9.13 9.21 11.36
CA ARG A 230 9.97 9.67 10.23
C ARG A 230 10.23 8.55 9.23
N ILE A 231 10.55 7.34 9.71
CA ILE A 231 10.78 6.17 8.87
C ILE A 231 9.49 5.69 8.21
N PHE A 232 8.37 5.69 8.92
CA PHE A 232 7.07 5.39 8.32
C PHE A 232 6.77 6.35 7.16
N LYS A 233 6.87 7.67 7.39
CA LYS A 233 6.62 8.69 6.34
C LYS A 233 7.54 8.56 5.12
N SER A 234 8.78 8.11 5.30
CA SER A 234 9.71 7.96 4.18
C SER A 234 9.29 6.85 3.19
N ASN A 235 8.28 6.04 3.51
CA ASN A 235 7.72 5.06 2.57
C ASN A 235 6.96 5.72 1.40
N ALA A 236 6.53 6.98 1.53
CA ALA A 236 6.07 7.73 0.36
C ALA A 236 7.17 7.82 -0.72
N TRP A 237 8.43 7.98 -0.31
CA TRP A 237 9.57 7.98 -1.22
C TRP A 237 9.89 6.60 -1.77
N PHE A 238 9.72 5.52 -1.00
CA PHE A 238 9.85 4.17 -1.56
C PHE A 238 8.83 3.95 -2.68
N GLY A 239 7.56 4.32 -2.45
CA GLY A 239 6.53 4.28 -3.50
C GLY A 239 6.91 5.12 -4.73
N ALA A 240 7.47 6.30 -4.53
CA ALA A 240 7.97 7.15 -5.63
C ALA A 240 9.15 6.51 -6.39
N ILE A 241 10.07 5.84 -5.70
CA ILE A 241 11.18 5.09 -6.32
C ILE A 241 10.61 3.98 -7.21
N ILE A 242 9.69 3.15 -6.70
CA ILE A 242 9.08 2.08 -7.49
C ILE A 242 8.29 2.64 -8.68
N PHE A 243 7.53 3.73 -8.50
CA PHE A 243 6.82 4.38 -9.59
C PHE A 243 7.79 4.93 -10.66
N SER A 244 8.91 5.53 -10.24
CA SER A 244 9.94 6.00 -11.17
C SER A 244 10.62 4.86 -11.94
N ALA A 245 10.74 3.67 -11.34
CA ALA A 245 11.27 2.49 -12.03
C ALA A 245 10.40 2.12 -13.24
N ILE A 246 9.07 2.09 -13.04
CA ILE A 246 8.09 1.80 -14.10
C ILE A 246 8.13 2.87 -15.20
N LEU A 247 8.22 4.15 -14.82
CA LEU A 247 8.30 5.25 -15.78
C LEU A 247 9.62 5.25 -16.58
N ALA A 248 10.74 4.97 -15.91
CA ALA A 248 12.04 4.90 -16.54
C ALA A 248 12.11 3.77 -17.56
N ASP A 249 11.55 2.59 -17.22
CA ASP A 249 11.47 1.45 -18.14
C ASP A 249 10.57 1.77 -19.34
N LEU A 250 9.38 2.32 -19.10
CA LEU A 250 8.46 2.74 -20.17
C LEU A 250 9.08 3.79 -21.10
N ALA A 251 9.85 4.73 -20.56
CA ALA A 251 10.52 5.76 -21.35
C ALA A 251 11.65 5.16 -22.18
N TYR A 252 12.46 4.28 -21.57
CA TYR A 252 13.56 3.59 -22.25
C TYR A 252 13.05 2.74 -23.42
N ASP A 253 12.02 1.92 -23.20
CA ASP A 253 11.43 1.06 -24.23
C ASP A 253 10.88 1.86 -25.42
N ARG A 254 10.28 3.02 -25.15
CA ARG A 254 9.78 3.89 -26.23
C ARG A 254 10.90 4.50 -27.07
N ILE A 255 12.02 4.87 -26.44
CA ILE A 255 13.17 5.48 -27.12
C ILE A 255 13.91 4.43 -27.96
N THR A 256 14.11 3.22 -27.42
CA THR A 256 14.79 2.16 -28.16
C THR A 256 13.95 1.65 -29.32
N SER A 257 12.64 1.45 -29.11
CA SER A 257 11.72 1.03 -30.18
C SER A 257 11.63 2.05 -31.32
N SER A 258 11.71 3.35 -31.04
CA SER A 258 11.71 4.37 -32.10
C SER A 258 12.98 4.33 -32.94
N ASN A 259 14.13 4.09 -32.32
CA ASN A 259 15.42 4.02 -33.03
C ASN A 259 15.50 2.80 -33.95
N ASP A 260 15.00 1.64 -33.52
CA ASP A 260 14.97 0.43 -34.34
C ASP A 260 14.07 0.57 -35.59
N THR A 261 13.07 1.45 -35.53
CA THR A 261 12.16 1.72 -36.66
C THR A 261 12.77 2.68 -37.69
N GLU A 262 13.67 3.58 -37.26
CA GLU A 262 14.41 4.48 -38.16
C GLU A 262 15.58 3.78 -38.88
N GLU A 263 16.12 2.69 -38.33
CA GLU A 263 17.23 1.92 -38.90
C GLU A 263 16.83 0.84 -39.93
N GLN A 264 15.54 0.65 -40.25
CA GLN A 264 15.12 -0.20 -41.38
C GLN A 264 14.90 0.64 -42.64
N PRO A 265 15.85 0.69 -43.61
CA PRO A 265 15.57 1.27 -44.90
C PRO A 265 14.56 0.40 -45.64
N SER A 266 13.52 1.04 -46.20
CA SER A 266 12.55 0.42 -47.09
C SER A 266 13.28 -0.31 -48.23
N LEU A 267 13.25 -1.64 -48.22
CA LEU A 267 13.60 -2.49 -49.36
C LEU A 267 12.43 -2.58 -50.34
#